data_AF-A0A842XEW9-F1
#
_entry.id   AF-A0A842XEW9-F1
#
_cell.length_a   1.000
_cell.length_b   1.000
_cell.length_c   1.000
_cell.angle_alpha   90.00
_cell.angle_beta   90.00
_cell.angle_gamma   90.00
#
_symmetry.space_group_name_H-M   'P 1'
#
loop_
_entity.id
_entity.type
_entity.pdbx_description
1 polymer ?
#
loop_
_entity_poly.entity_id
_entity_poly.type
_entity_poly.pdbx_seq_one_letter_code
_entity_poly.pdbx_strand_id
1 'polypeptide(L)'
;MSKIIQDIELRKIRPNRLNPRLHINIESLNELARSIKNVGLLEPLIVRPFEDGYEVVVGERRYRASQQANLERVPVIVREYTDDQVIELNLIENIQREDLSGVEKGRSCGKLMEKYPHKYPSQKVLAEKIGVTESVVSEWLRLTRAPEEIQRMVAPVEPVRKAVPKGKIDWKTAVRITQRIKEPERQIEVARELAKKPTRSREFQTVIRTAAKEPSRSVKEIVKEIAEKPYQLPFRLSHMKPILDDIKVQTSRTGVPDPKVKVGAVVHASVWEPHFADLRITMIERKRLRYFDEEDAKKEGGYTLEQFKRVWKEIHGEWNEDQFVYVIHFEKVD
;
A
#
# COMPACT_ATOMS: atom_id res chain seq x y z
N MET A 1 23.99 17.52 -19.05
CA MET A 1 25.18 16.95 -19.71
C MET A 1 24.74 15.76 -20.54
N SER A 2 25.06 15.78 -21.83
CA SER A 2 24.74 14.70 -22.78
C SER A 2 25.32 13.37 -22.28
N LYS A 3 24.46 12.36 -22.11
CA LYS A 3 24.89 11.00 -21.73
C LYS A 3 25.44 10.34 -22.98
N ILE A 4 26.76 10.40 -23.19
CA ILE A 4 27.41 9.62 -24.25
C ILE A 4 27.32 8.15 -23.85
N ILE A 5 26.59 7.37 -24.64
CA ILE A 5 26.55 5.91 -24.51
C ILE A 5 27.75 5.37 -25.27
N GLN A 6 28.57 4.56 -24.59
CA GLN A 6 29.74 3.90 -25.15
C GLN A 6 29.49 2.40 -25.15
N ASP A 7 29.96 1.71 -26.17
CA ASP A 7 29.93 0.25 -26.19
C ASP A 7 31.28 -0.28 -25.67
N ILE A 8 31.27 -1.01 -24.56
CA ILE A 8 32.50 -1.45 -23.86
C ILE A 8 32.52 -2.97 -23.74
N GLU A 9 33.72 -3.55 -23.90
CA GLU A 9 33.93 -4.98 -23.69
C GLU A 9 33.52 -5.42 -22.27
N LEU A 10 32.64 -6.41 -22.19
CA LEU A 10 32.07 -6.86 -20.92
C LEU A 10 33.15 -7.34 -19.93
N ARG A 11 34.24 -7.95 -20.46
CA ARG A 11 35.40 -8.40 -19.68
C ARG A 11 36.15 -7.29 -18.94
N LYS A 12 36.01 -6.03 -19.37
CA LYS A 12 36.61 -4.86 -18.71
C LYS A 12 35.74 -4.30 -17.59
N ILE A 13 34.51 -4.80 -17.45
CA ILE A 13 33.56 -4.36 -16.44
C ILE A 13 33.55 -5.38 -15.31
N ARG A 14 33.66 -4.91 -14.06
CA ARG A 14 33.66 -5.72 -12.84
C ARG A 14 32.40 -5.42 -12.00
N PRO A 15 31.89 -6.39 -11.23
CA PRO A 15 30.77 -6.17 -10.33
C PRO A 15 31.13 -5.19 -9.22
N ASN A 16 30.11 -4.54 -8.65
CA ASN A 16 30.32 -3.58 -7.57
C ASN A 16 30.81 -4.25 -6.28
N ARG A 17 32.04 -3.97 -5.83
CA ARG A 17 32.59 -4.52 -4.58
C ARG A 17 31.84 -4.02 -3.33
N LEU A 18 31.20 -2.86 -3.45
CA LEU A 18 30.49 -2.16 -2.38
C LEU A 18 29.02 -2.58 -2.28
N ASN A 19 28.58 -3.60 -3.04
CA ASN A 19 27.23 -4.16 -2.96
C ASN A 19 27.23 -5.67 -2.60
N PRO A 20 27.48 -6.02 -1.32
CA PRO A 20 27.67 -7.42 -0.90
C PRO A 20 26.39 -8.26 -0.77
N ARG A 21 25.19 -7.66 -0.87
CA ARG A 21 23.90 -8.35 -0.63
C ARG A 21 22.94 -8.23 -1.80
N LEU A 22 23.34 -8.71 -2.97
CA LEU A 22 22.38 -8.98 -4.04
C LEU A 22 21.75 -10.36 -3.81
N HIS A 23 20.58 -10.39 -3.17
CA HIS A 23 19.67 -11.51 -3.35
C HIS A 23 19.15 -11.46 -4.79
N ILE A 24 19.68 -12.34 -5.64
CA ILE A 24 19.28 -12.45 -7.04
C ILE A 24 18.29 -13.59 -7.15
N ASN A 25 17.08 -13.29 -7.61
CA ASN A 25 16.16 -14.33 -8.06
C ASN A 25 16.71 -14.95 -9.34
N ILE A 26 17.11 -16.22 -9.26
CA ILE A 26 17.74 -16.97 -10.34
C ILE A 26 16.81 -17.11 -11.55
N GLU A 27 15.51 -17.35 -11.33
CA GLU A 27 14.52 -17.47 -12.42
C GLU A 27 14.41 -16.16 -13.20
N SER A 28 14.26 -15.04 -12.48
CA SER A 28 14.17 -13.71 -13.10
C SER A 28 15.46 -13.30 -13.80
N LEU A 29 16.63 -13.75 -13.32
CA LEU A 29 17.91 -13.54 -14.00
C LEU A 29 17.97 -14.35 -15.31
N ASN A 30 17.55 -15.62 -15.28
CA ASN A 30 17.54 -16.50 -16.45
C ASN A 30 16.63 -15.97 -17.56
N GLU A 31 15.45 -15.47 -17.21
CA GLU A 31 14.54 -14.83 -18.16
C GLU A 31 15.17 -13.59 -18.80
N LEU A 32 15.80 -12.73 -17.99
CA LEU A 32 16.49 -11.54 -18.49
C LEU A 32 17.67 -11.91 -19.40
N ALA A 33 18.45 -12.93 -19.05
CA ALA A 33 19.56 -13.41 -19.87
C ALA A 33 19.08 -13.95 -21.23
N ARG A 34 17.97 -14.72 -21.26
CA ARG A 34 17.36 -15.17 -22.52
C ARG A 34 16.91 -13.99 -23.38
N SER A 35 16.27 -12.98 -22.78
CA SER A 35 15.88 -11.77 -23.49
C SER A 35 17.08 -11.04 -24.06
N ILE A 36 18.11 -10.78 -23.24
CA ILE A 36 19.34 -10.09 -23.65
C ILE A 36 20.07 -10.86 -24.76
N LYS A 37 20.06 -12.20 -24.73
CA LYS A 37 20.64 -13.02 -25.80
C LYS A 37 19.94 -12.80 -27.15
N ASN A 38 18.64 -12.53 -27.14
CA ASN A 38 17.84 -12.36 -28.37
C ASN A 38 17.88 -10.93 -28.92
N VAL A 39 17.79 -9.92 -28.04
CA VAL A 39 17.61 -8.51 -28.45
C VAL A 39 18.78 -7.60 -28.08
N GLY A 40 19.80 -8.14 -27.42
CA GLY A 40 20.89 -7.35 -26.83
C GLY A 40 20.48 -6.63 -25.54
N LEU A 41 21.42 -5.88 -24.97
CA LEU A 41 21.14 -5.04 -23.80
C LEU A 41 20.61 -3.68 -24.28
N LEU A 42 19.30 -3.45 -24.15
CA LEU A 42 18.65 -2.22 -24.63
C LEU A 42 18.95 -1.00 -23.75
N GLU A 43 18.94 -1.18 -22.43
CA GLU A 43 19.21 -0.10 -21.50
C GLU A 43 20.66 -0.16 -20.98
N PRO A 44 21.46 0.91 -21.16
CA PRO A 44 22.88 0.90 -20.83
C PRO A 44 23.14 0.74 -19.33
N LEU A 45 24.27 0.10 -18.99
CA LEU A 45 24.78 0.07 -17.63
C LEU A 45 25.34 1.45 -17.24
N ILE A 46 25.30 1.82 -15.96
CA ILE A 46 26.09 2.95 -15.47
C ILE A 46 27.32 2.38 -14.80
N VAL A 47 28.50 2.77 -15.29
CA VAL A 47 29.78 2.30 -14.79
C VAL A 47 30.67 3.47 -14.41
N ARG A 48 31.65 3.23 -13.54
CA ARG A 48 32.72 4.19 -13.24
C ARG A 48 34.08 3.64 -13.62
N PRO A 49 35.07 4.49 -13.98
CA PRO A 49 36.45 4.05 -14.08
C PRO A 49 36.91 3.42 -12.76
N PHE A 50 37.55 2.26 -12.83
CA PHE A 50 38.07 1.56 -11.66
C PHE A 50 39.24 0.66 -12.06
N GLU A 51 40.42 0.91 -11.50
CA GLU A 51 41.68 0.25 -11.89
C GLU A 51 41.87 0.28 -13.43
N ASP A 52 42.21 -0.85 -14.04
CA ASP A 52 42.43 -1.00 -15.48
C ASP A 52 41.13 -1.21 -16.29
N GLY A 53 39.98 -0.88 -15.72
CA GLY A 53 38.69 -1.09 -16.35
C GLY A 53 37.57 -0.26 -15.72
N TYR A 54 36.43 -0.91 -15.52
CA TYR A 54 35.23 -0.27 -15.02
C TYR A 54 34.56 -1.10 -13.93
N GLU A 55 33.86 -0.41 -13.03
CA GLU A 55 33.01 -1.03 -12.02
C GLU A 55 31.56 -0.65 -12.25
N VAL A 56 30.64 -1.62 -12.12
CA VAL A 56 29.19 -1.37 -12.21
C VAL A 56 28.74 -0.49 -11.04
N VAL A 57 28.07 0.61 -11.37
CA VAL A 57 27.42 1.49 -10.38
C VAL A 57 25.92 1.23 -10.36
N VAL A 58 25.28 1.13 -11.53
CA VAL A 58 23.85 0.82 -11.67
C VAL A 58 23.65 -0.22 -12.76
N GLY A 59 22.78 -1.21 -12.49
CA GLY A 59 22.42 -2.25 -13.45
C GLY A 59 23.11 -3.59 -13.22
N GLU A 60 23.50 -3.91 -11.99
CA GLU A 60 24.17 -5.18 -11.64
C GLU A 60 23.43 -6.44 -12.16
N ARG A 61 22.09 -6.46 -12.09
CA ARG A 61 21.30 -7.57 -12.67
C ARG A 61 21.44 -7.68 -14.19
N ARG A 62 21.50 -6.55 -14.89
CA ARG A 62 21.72 -6.49 -16.34
C ARG A 62 23.13 -6.94 -16.68
N TYR A 63 24.14 -6.47 -15.95
CA TYR A 63 25.53 -6.90 -16.10
C TYR A 63 25.66 -8.43 -16.00
N ARG A 64 25.11 -9.04 -14.94
CA ARG A 64 25.15 -10.51 -14.77
C ARG A 64 24.37 -11.26 -15.84
N ALA A 65 23.21 -10.75 -16.23
CA ALA A 65 22.43 -11.36 -17.31
C ALA A 65 23.16 -11.25 -18.67
N SER A 66 23.88 -10.15 -18.92
CA SER A 66 24.77 -10.00 -20.09
C SER A 66 25.94 -10.98 -20.07
N GLN A 67 26.51 -11.26 -18.89
CA GLN A 67 27.52 -12.31 -18.74
C GLN A 67 26.94 -13.69 -19.06
N GLN A 68 25.77 -14.01 -18.52
CA GLN A 68 25.09 -15.28 -18.77
C GLN A 68 24.64 -15.44 -20.24
N ALA A 69 24.33 -14.33 -20.91
CA ALA A 69 24.01 -14.29 -22.33
C ALA A 69 25.26 -14.37 -23.23
N ASN A 70 26.48 -14.39 -22.66
CA ASN A 70 27.76 -14.37 -23.38
C ASN A 70 27.91 -13.19 -24.35
N LEU A 71 27.47 -12.00 -23.95
CA LEU A 71 27.73 -10.80 -24.74
C LEU A 71 29.20 -10.40 -24.65
N GLU A 72 29.82 -10.10 -25.80
CA GLU A 72 31.20 -9.59 -25.83
C GLU A 72 31.30 -8.13 -25.39
N ARG A 73 30.30 -7.32 -25.76
CA ARG A 73 30.23 -5.88 -25.51
C ARG A 73 28.84 -5.48 -25.04
N VAL A 74 28.78 -4.42 -24.24
CA VAL A 74 27.53 -3.88 -23.70
C VAL A 74 27.53 -2.36 -23.76
N PRO A 75 26.37 -1.73 -24.04
CA PRO A 75 26.23 -0.30 -23.95
C PRO A 75 26.32 0.15 -22.49
N VAL A 76 27.12 1.18 -22.23
CA VAL A 76 27.34 1.76 -20.92
C VAL A 76 27.39 3.27 -20.97
N ILE A 77 27.11 3.89 -19.83
CA ILE A 77 27.35 5.30 -19.56
C ILE A 77 28.45 5.37 -18.51
N VAL A 78 29.61 5.87 -18.91
CA VAL A 78 30.74 6.07 -18.01
C VAL A 78 30.52 7.36 -17.22
N ARG A 79 30.60 7.26 -15.88
CA ARG A 79 30.52 8.41 -14.98
C ARG A 79 31.60 8.33 -13.92
N GLU A 80 32.21 9.46 -13.63
CA GLU A 80 33.15 9.56 -12.53
C GLU A 80 32.38 9.62 -11.21
N TYR A 81 32.52 8.54 -10.42
CA TYR A 81 31.94 8.45 -9.09
C TYR A 81 32.98 8.01 -8.08
N THR A 82 33.07 8.72 -6.96
CA THR A 82 33.87 8.29 -5.81
C THR A 82 33.22 7.08 -5.12
N ASP A 83 33.99 6.33 -4.33
CA ASP A 83 33.47 5.18 -3.55
C ASP A 83 32.27 5.61 -2.68
N ASP A 84 32.37 6.79 -2.07
CA ASP A 84 31.28 7.34 -1.26
C ASP A 84 30.04 7.70 -2.07
N GLN A 85 30.17 8.19 -3.31
CA GLN A 85 29.02 8.43 -4.19
C GLN A 85 28.37 7.13 -4.65
N VAL A 86 29.16 6.09 -4.92
CA VAL A 86 28.63 4.77 -5.27
C VAL A 86 27.87 4.15 -4.08
N ILE A 87 28.40 4.27 -2.86
CA ILE A 87 27.70 3.80 -1.66
C ILE A 87 26.39 4.58 -1.45
N GLU A 88 26.40 5.90 -1.64
CA GLU A 88 25.21 6.75 -1.56
C GLU A 88 24.14 6.31 -2.55
N LEU A 89 24.51 6.10 -3.83
CA LEU A 89 23.60 5.64 -4.87
C LEU A 89 23.04 4.24 -4.58
N ASN A 90 23.86 3.32 -4.10
CA ASN A 90 23.44 1.98 -3.70
C ASN A 90 22.42 2.03 -2.55
N LEU A 91 22.60 2.92 -1.57
CA LEU A 91 21.65 3.10 -0.47
C LEU A 91 20.30 3.66 -0.97
N ILE A 92 20.33 4.61 -1.91
CA ILE A 92 19.11 5.20 -2.49
C ILE A 92 18.33 4.18 -3.31
N GLU A 93 19.00 3.44 -4.20
CA GLU A 93 18.38 2.36 -4.99
C GLU A 93 17.75 1.32 -4.07
N ASN A 94 18.49 0.92 -3.02
CA ASN A 94 17.99 -0.04 -2.05
C ASN A 94 16.72 0.48 -1.35
N ILE A 95 16.64 1.75 -0.95
CA ILE A 95 15.43 2.34 -0.34
C ILE A 95 14.22 2.28 -1.31
N GLN A 96 14.47 2.49 -2.60
CA GLN A 96 13.43 2.52 -3.65
C GLN A 96 12.91 1.13 -4.04
N ARG A 97 13.53 0.05 -3.53
CA ARG A 97 13.05 -1.31 -3.75
C ARG A 97 11.63 -1.52 -3.22
N GLU A 98 10.80 -2.13 -4.06
CA GLU A 98 9.40 -2.43 -3.71
C GLU A 98 9.27 -3.58 -2.70
N ASP A 99 10.26 -4.47 -2.64
CA ASP A 99 10.26 -5.66 -1.79
C ASP A 99 10.76 -5.42 -0.36
N LEU A 100 11.22 -4.21 -0.03
CA LEU A 100 11.63 -3.84 1.33
C LEU A 100 10.45 -3.46 2.22
N SER A 101 10.49 -3.98 3.45
CA SER A 101 9.57 -3.56 4.50
C SER A 101 9.76 -2.09 4.86
N GLY A 102 8.72 -1.46 5.42
CA GLY A 102 8.83 -0.10 5.98
C GLY A 102 9.94 0.05 7.03
N VAL A 103 10.27 -1.04 7.75
CA VAL A 103 11.38 -1.07 8.72
C VAL A 103 12.74 -1.01 8.00
N GLU A 104 12.93 -1.80 6.95
CA GLU A 104 14.19 -1.83 6.18
C GLU A 104 14.43 -0.52 5.43
N LYS A 105 13.36 0.07 4.88
CA LYS A 105 13.40 1.43 4.31
C LYS A 105 13.84 2.43 5.37
N GLY A 106 13.24 2.38 6.56
CA GLY A 106 13.63 3.23 7.70
C GLY A 106 15.08 3.09 8.10
N ARG A 107 15.61 1.87 8.21
CA ARG A 107 17.02 1.62 8.53
C ARG A 107 17.95 2.19 7.47
N SER A 108 17.58 2.06 6.20
CA SER A 108 18.35 2.59 5.07
C SER A 108 18.33 4.12 5.05
N CYS A 109 17.17 4.75 5.31
CA CYS A 109 17.04 6.19 5.51
C CYS A 109 17.93 6.69 6.66
N GLY A 110 17.90 6.01 7.82
CA GLY A 110 18.73 6.36 8.98
C GLY A 110 20.21 6.32 8.66
N LYS A 111 20.69 5.24 8.03
CA LYS A 111 22.08 5.10 7.59
C LYS A 111 22.50 6.21 6.61
N LEU A 112 21.63 6.57 5.68
CA LEU A 112 21.92 7.60 4.68
C LEU A 112 22.05 8.99 5.34
N MET A 113 21.18 9.31 6.30
CA MET A 113 21.25 10.56 7.07
C MET A 113 22.47 10.61 7.98
N GLU A 114 22.81 9.50 8.66
CA GLU A 114 23.97 9.40 9.55
C GLU A 114 25.29 9.50 8.78
N LYS A 115 25.39 8.81 7.64
CA LYS A 115 26.62 8.78 6.84
C LYS A 115 26.88 10.08 6.07
N TYR A 116 25.81 10.79 5.68
CA TYR A 116 25.92 11.99 4.85
C TYR A 116 25.09 13.17 5.40
N PRO A 117 25.37 13.64 6.64
CA PRO A 117 24.55 14.63 7.32
C PRO A 117 24.50 15.98 6.58
N HIS A 118 25.56 16.36 5.88
CA HIS A 118 25.58 17.58 5.06
C HIS A 118 24.70 17.48 3.80
N LYS A 119 24.50 16.27 3.25
CA LYS A 119 23.68 16.04 2.06
C LYS A 119 22.21 15.71 2.39
N TYR A 120 21.96 15.18 3.59
CA TYR A 120 20.66 14.79 4.10
C TYR A 120 20.45 15.33 5.53
N PRO A 121 20.48 16.66 5.72
CA PRO A 121 20.42 17.27 7.05
C PRO A 121 19.05 17.13 7.72
N SER A 122 18.00 16.82 6.96
CA SER A 122 16.63 16.68 7.45
C SER A 122 15.86 15.60 6.72
N GLN A 123 14.77 15.13 7.35
CA GLN A 123 13.84 14.16 6.76
C GLN A 123 13.19 14.73 5.49
N LYS A 124 12.90 16.03 5.46
CA LYS A 124 12.39 16.74 4.28
C LYS A 124 13.32 16.63 3.08
N VAL A 125 14.60 16.96 3.24
CA VAL A 125 15.60 16.89 2.15
C VAL A 125 15.76 15.46 1.65
N LEU A 126 15.77 14.48 2.56
CA LEU A 126 15.81 13.08 2.17
C LEU A 126 14.57 12.67 1.36
N ALA A 127 13.37 13.06 1.81
CA ALA A 127 12.12 12.73 1.17
C ALA A 127 12.05 13.28 -0.26
N GLU A 128 12.45 14.54 -0.46
CA GLU A 128 12.55 15.17 -1.79
C GLU A 128 13.48 14.40 -2.73
N LYS A 129 14.65 13.94 -2.23
CA LYS A 129 15.63 13.20 -3.05
C LYS A 129 15.18 11.80 -3.45
N ILE A 130 14.44 11.11 -2.59
CA ILE A 130 13.97 9.74 -2.89
C ILE A 130 12.56 9.69 -3.49
N GLY A 131 11.88 10.84 -3.63
CA GLY A 131 10.57 10.96 -4.29
C GLY A 131 9.38 10.58 -3.40
N VAL A 132 9.45 10.81 -2.09
CA VAL A 132 8.36 10.55 -1.14
C VAL A 132 8.07 11.79 -0.28
N THR A 133 7.04 11.73 0.58
CA THR A 133 6.75 12.82 1.50
C THR A 133 7.59 12.74 2.78
N GLU A 134 7.83 13.88 3.43
CA GLU A 134 8.53 13.94 4.72
C GLU A 134 7.86 13.04 5.77
N SER A 135 6.52 13.01 5.78
CA SER A 135 5.74 12.14 6.67
C SER A 135 6.11 10.66 6.50
N VAL A 136 6.28 10.19 5.26
CA VAL A 136 6.63 8.78 5.00
C VAL A 136 8.03 8.45 5.53
N VAL A 137 9.01 9.33 5.33
CA VAL A 137 10.36 9.16 5.91
C VAL A 137 10.31 9.13 7.43
N SER A 138 9.55 10.04 8.05
CA SER A 138 9.35 10.08 9.50
C SER A 138 8.76 8.79 10.05
N GLU A 139 7.76 8.25 9.36
CA GLU A 139 7.07 7.01 9.72
C GLU A 139 8.00 5.79 9.60
N TRP A 140 8.76 5.68 8.51
CA TRP A 140 9.75 4.62 8.35
C TRP A 140 10.83 4.67 9.45
N LEU A 141 11.36 5.86 9.74
CA LEU A 141 12.34 6.04 10.81
C LEU A 141 11.75 5.68 12.18
N ARG A 142 10.49 6.03 12.45
CA ARG A 142 9.79 5.63 13.68
C ARG A 142 9.74 4.11 13.84
N LEU A 143 9.45 3.38 12.77
CA LEU A 143 9.39 1.91 12.82
C LEU A 143 10.71 1.27 13.22
N THR A 144 11.85 1.88 12.91
CA THR A 144 13.17 1.38 13.35
C THR A 144 13.36 1.40 14.87
N ARG A 145 12.56 2.21 15.57
CA ARG A 145 12.58 2.38 17.03
C ARG A 145 11.43 1.63 17.71
N ALA A 146 10.56 0.97 16.95
CA ALA A 146 9.50 0.14 17.50
C ALA A 146 10.11 -1.09 18.20
N PRO A 147 9.39 -1.74 19.14
CA PRO A 147 9.80 -3.02 19.70
C PRO A 147 10.17 -4.03 18.61
N GLU A 148 11.23 -4.82 18.81
CA GLU A 148 11.75 -5.74 17.79
C GLU A 148 10.68 -6.68 17.23
N GLU A 149 9.78 -7.14 18.10
CA GLU A 149 8.70 -8.03 17.69
C GLU A 149 7.77 -7.36 16.68
N ILE A 150 7.41 -6.09 16.90
CA ILE A 150 6.60 -5.32 15.94
C ILE A 150 7.36 -5.16 14.64
N GLN A 151 8.66 -4.87 14.68
CA GLN A 151 9.50 -4.78 13.48
C GLN A 151 9.45 -6.09 12.68
N ARG A 152 9.54 -7.25 13.34
CA ARG A 152 9.45 -8.58 12.71
C ARG A 152 8.06 -8.88 12.16
N MET A 153 7.00 -8.27 12.70
CA MET A 153 5.63 -8.45 12.24
C MET A 153 5.26 -7.57 11.04
N VAL A 154 6.02 -6.51 10.75
CA VAL A 154 5.80 -5.71 9.53
C VAL A 154 5.99 -6.58 8.29
N ALA A 155 5.00 -6.56 7.40
CA ALA A 155 5.07 -7.28 6.13
C ALA A 155 6.19 -6.73 5.23
N PRO A 156 6.89 -7.61 4.48
CA PRO A 156 8.00 -7.21 3.60
C PRO A 156 7.54 -6.35 2.42
N VAL A 157 6.37 -6.61 1.84
CA VAL A 157 5.88 -5.88 0.67
C VAL A 157 4.63 -5.10 1.05
N GLU A 158 4.51 -3.85 0.59
CA GLU A 158 3.21 -3.17 0.60
C GLU A 158 2.23 -4.02 -0.20
N PRO A 159 1.16 -4.56 0.42
CA PRO A 159 0.18 -5.30 -0.34
C PRO A 159 -0.63 -4.28 -1.16
N VAL A 160 -0.12 -3.86 -2.31
CA VAL A 160 -0.81 -2.90 -3.18
C VAL A 160 -2.17 -3.48 -3.62
N ARG A 161 -2.31 -4.83 -3.61
CA ARG A 161 -3.57 -5.54 -3.93
C ARG A 161 -3.80 -6.87 -3.18
N LYS A 162 -2.90 -7.32 -2.29
CA LYS A 162 -2.97 -8.64 -1.64
C LYS A 162 -3.36 -8.52 -0.16
N ALA A 163 -3.91 -9.58 0.43
CA ALA A 163 -4.08 -9.61 1.87
C ALA A 163 -2.70 -9.60 2.55
N VAL A 164 -2.59 -8.91 3.70
CA VAL A 164 -1.41 -9.04 4.56
C VAL A 164 -1.28 -10.51 4.99
N PRO A 165 -0.10 -11.15 4.88
CA PRO A 165 0.07 -12.54 5.31
C PRO A 165 -0.33 -12.75 6.77
N LYS A 166 -0.86 -13.94 7.08
CA LYS A 166 -1.19 -14.32 8.47
C LYS A 166 0.07 -14.18 9.34
N GLY A 167 -0.08 -13.57 10.52
CA GLY A 167 1.04 -13.29 11.41
C GLY A 167 1.83 -12.02 11.07
N LYS A 168 1.42 -11.26 10.05
CA LYS A 168 2.00 -9.96 9.71
C LYS A 168 0.99 -8.82 9.82
N ILE A 169 1.48 -7.60 9.87
CA ILE A 169 0.72 -6.35 9.79
C ILE A 169 1.33 -5.44 8.72
N ASP A 170 0.51 -4.58 8.10
CA ASP A 170 1.04 -3.54 7.24
C ASP A 170 1.81 -2.49 8.05
N TRP A 171 2.78 -1.83 7.42
CA TRP A 171 3.65 -0.89 8.10
C TRP A 171 2.90 0.34 8.62
N LYS A 172 1.79 0.77 7.96
CA LYS A 172 0.98 1.91 8.43
C LYS A 172 0.22 1.54 9.70
N THR A 173 -0.25 0.31 9.82
CA THR A 173 -0.83 -0.22 11.07
C THR A 173 0.21 -0.25 12.18
N ALA A 174 1.44 -0.72 11.91
CA ALA A 174 2.53 -0.68 12.89
C ALA A 174 2.85 0.75 13.34
N VAL A 175 2.92 1.71 12.41
CA VAL A 175 3.10 3.15 12.73
C VAL A 175 1.98 3.63 13.64
N ARG A 176 0.72 3.34 13.33
CA ARG A 176 -0.44 3.77 14.15
C ARG A 176 -0.38 3.21 15.56
N ILE A 177 0.02 1.95 15.72
CA ILE A 177 0.22 1.32 17.04
C ILE A 177 1.26 2.12 17.81
N THR A 178 2.45 2.32 17.23
CA THR A 178 3.56 3.03 17.88
C THR A 178 3.31 4.52 18.12
N GLN A 179 2.39 5.15 17.39
CA GLN A 179 2.00 6.54 17.58
C GLN A 179 0.97 6.73 18.69
N ARG A 180 0.03 5.78 18.84
CA ARG A 180 -1.12 5.93 19.75
C ARG A 180 -0.94 5.25 21.10
N ILE A 181 -0.13 4.20 21.16
CA ILE A 181 0.08 3.41 22.37
C ILE A 181 1.51 3.67 22.84
N LYS A 182 1.68 4.08 24.10
CA LYS A 182 3.00 4.44 24.64
C LYS A 182 3.76 3.22 25.15
N GLU A 183 3.06 2.30 25.80
CA GLU A 183 3.68 1.16 26.49
C GLU A 183 4.12 0.08 25.48
N PRO A 184 5.41 -0.30 25.43
CA PRO A 184 5.92 -1.29 24.47
C PRO A 184 5.21 -2.65 24.52
N GLU A 185 4.92 -3.15 25.71
CA GLU A 185 4.24 -4.45 25.88
C GLU A 185 2.83 -4.42 25.29
N ARG A 186 2.12 -3.31 25.51
CA ARG A 186 0.77 -3.10 24.96
C ARG A 186 0.79 -2.95 23.44
N GLN A 187 1.81 -2.29 22.89
CA GLN A 187 1.99 -2.23 21.43
C GLN A 187 2.14 -3.63 20.82
N ILE A 188 2.94 -4.50 21.46
CA ILE A 188 3.16 -5.88 21.03
C ILE A 188 1.87 -6.69 21.12
N GLU A 189 1.13 -6.59 22.24
CA GLU A 189 -0.16 -7.27 22.42
C GLU A 189 -1.14 -6.90 21.29
N VAL A 190 -1.28 -5.60 21.00
CA VAL A 190 -2.14 -5.13 19.91
C VAL A 190 -1.67 -5.66 18.56
N ALA A 191 -0.38 -5.58 18.26
CA ALA A 191 0.16 -6.10 17.01
C ALA A 191 -0.13 -7.60 16.85
N ARG A 192 0.07 -8.41 17.90
CA ARG A 192 -0.20 -9.86 17.92
C ARG A 192 -1.66 -10.18 17.62
N GLU A 193 -2.60 -9.51 18.28
CA GLU A 193 -4.02 -9.78 18.05
C GLU A 193 -4.45 -9.37 16.64
N LEU A 194 -3.96 -8.24 16.12
CA LEU A 194 -4.28 -7.80 14.76
C LEU A 194 -3.69 -8.74 13.71
N ALA A 195 -2.48 -9.26 13.92
CA ALA A 195 -1.82 -10.17 12.97
C ALA A 195 -2.48 -11.56 12.85
N LYS A 196 -3.33 -11.95 13.82
CA LYS A 196 -4.04 -13.24 13.78
C LYS A 196 -5.11 -13.31 12.69
N LYS A 197 -5.65 -12.16 12.26
CA LYS A 197 -6.73 -12.09 11.28
C LYS A 197 -6.34 -11.24 10.07
N PRO A 198 -6.63 -11.68 8.83
CA PRO A 198 -6.45 -10.87 7.63
C PRO A 198 -7.59 -9.84 7.54
N THR A 199 -7.55 -8.81 8.38
CA THR A 199 -8.67 -7.85 8.48
C THR A 199 -8.34 -6.51 7.80
N ARG A 200 -9.39 -5.82 7.35
CA ARG A 200 -9.32 -4.52 6.67
C ARG A 200 -8.92 -3.40 7.63
N SER A 201 -8.22 -2.39 7.10
CA SER A 201 -7.59 -1.31 7.87
C SER A 201 -8.53 -0.45 8.73
N ARG A 202 -9.85 -0.42 8.48
CA ARG A 202 -10.81 0.38 9.27
C ARG A 202 -11.07 -0.22 10.65
N GLU A 203 -11.30 -1.53 10.75
CA GLU A 203 -11.51 -2.18 12.06
C GLU A 203 -10.24 -2.06 12.92
N PHE A 204 -9.07 -2.19 12.30
CA PHE A 204 -7.78 -2.01 12.98
C PHE A 204 -7.63 -0.61 13.58
N GLN A 205 -8.08 0.45 12.89
CA GLN A 205 -8.04 1.79 13.45
C GLN A 205 -8.91 1.93 14.70
N THR A 206 -10.10 1.31 14.69
CA THR A 206 -10.97 1.31 15.87
C THR A 206 -10.38 0.50 17.00
N VAL A 207 -9.82 -0.69 16.73
CA VAL A 207 -9.11 -1.50 17.75
C VAL A 207 -7.96 -0.71 18.38
N ILE A 208 -7.07 -0.11 17.58
CA ILE A 208 -5.91 0.65 18.09
C ILE A 208 -6.38 1.85 18.93
N ARG A 209 -7.42 2.55 18.48
CA ARG A 209 -7.98 3.71 19.20
C ARG A 209 -8.61 3.29 20.52
N THR A 210 -9.37 2.20 20.57
CA THR A 210 -9.96 1.69 21.81
C THR A 210 -8.87 1.16 22.75
N ALA A 211 -7.91 0.38 22.24
CA ALA A 211 -6.81 -0.15 23.05
C ALA A 211 -5.90 0.94 23.63
N ALA A 212 -5.79 2.09 22.96
CA ALA A 212 -5.08 3.27 23.48
C ALA A 212 -5.88 4.04 24.55
N LYS A 213 -7.22 4.07 24.44
CA LYS A 213 -8.10 4.72 25.42
C LYS A 213 -8.32 3.86 26.67
N GLU A 214 -8.31 2.55 26.51
CA GLU A 214 -8.58 1.55 27.56
C GLU A 214 -7.36 0.60 27.70
N PRO A 215 -6.25 1.04 28.34
CA PRO A 215 -5.04 0.22 28.42
C PRO A 215 -5.20 -1.07 29.23
N SER A 216 -6.07 -1.07 30.24
CA SER A 216 -6.32 -2.22 31.13
C SER A 216 -7.19 -3.31 30.51
N ARG A 217 -7.95 -2.97 29.46
CA ARG A 217 -8.90 -3.88 28.84
C ARG A 217 -8.18 -4.88 27.94
N SER A 218 -8.66 -6.13 27.86
CA SER A 218 -8.05 -7.13 26.98
C SER A 218 -8.18 -6.73 25.50
N VAL A 219 -7.06 -6.76 24.74
CA VAL A 219 -7.12 -6.49 23.30
C VAL A 219 -7.99 -7.52 22.59
N LYS A 220 -7.95 -8.78 23.04
CA LYS A 220 -8.75 -9.87 22.46
C LYS A 220 -10.24 -9.58 22.56
N GLU A 221 -10.69 -9.05 23.69
CA GLU A 221 -12.09 -8.64 23.88
C GLU A 221 -12.46 -7.46 22.99
N ILE A 222 -11.59 -6.44 22.90
CA ILE A 222 -11.79 -5.29 22.00
C ILE A 222 -11.93 -5.76 20.54
N VAL A 223 -11.05 -6.65 20.09
CA VAL A 223 -11.08 -7.23 18.73
C VAL A 223 -12.36 -8.04 18.52
N LYS A 224 -12.79 -8.83 19.52
CA LYS A 224 -14.03 -9.61 19.46
C LYS A 224 -15.25 -8.70 19.35
N GLU A 225 -15.37 -7.72 20.23
CA GLU A 225 -16.47 -6.75 20.24
C GLU A 225 -16.58 -6.01 18.90
N ILE A 226 -15.45 -5.51 18.38
CA ILE A 226 -15.45 -4.79 17.09
C ILE A 226 -15.78 -5.74 15.93
N ALA A 227 -15.33 -6.99 15.98
CA ALA A 227 -15.68 -7.98 14.97
C ALA A 227 -17.16 -8.36 15.00
N GLU A 228 -17.78 -8.41 16.18
CA GLU A 228 -19.19 -8.76 16.37
C GLU A 228 -20.14 -7.57 16.14
N LYS A 229 -19.66 -6.34 16.33
CA LYS A 229 -20.46 -5.13 16.07
C LYS A 229 -20.95 -5.09 14.62
N PRO A 230 -22.27 -4.90 14.42
CA PRO A 230 -22.85 -4.66 13.10
C PRO A 230 -22.17 -3.50 12.38
N TYR A 231 -22.11 -3.60 11.05
CA TYR A 231 -21.52 -2.55 10.23
C TYR A 231 -22.39 -1.29 10.30
N GLN A 232 -21.75 -0.13 10.46
CA GLN A 232 -22.40 1.17 10.40
C GLN A 232 -22.48 1.61 8.94
N LEU A 233 -23.68 1.57 8.36
CA LEU A 233 -23.96 2.01 7.01
C LEU A 233 -24.31 3.52 7.03
N PRO A 234 -23.44 4.39 6.49
CA PRO A 234 -23.65 5.83 6.58
C PRO A 234 -24.70 6.34 5.58
N PHE A 235 -25.57 7.24 6.05
CA PHE A 235 -26.63 7.88 5.27
C PHE A 235 -26.65 9.40 5.47
N ARG A 236 -27.36 10.12 4.59
CA ARG A 236 -27.63 11.56 4.73
C ARG A 236 -28.91 11.77 5.54
N LEU A 237 -29.07 12.96 6.13
CA LEU A 237 -30.30 13.36 6.82
C LEU A 237 -31.56 13.15 5.98
N SER A 238 -31.51 13.49 4.69
CA SER A 238 -32.61 13.31 3.74
C SER A 238 -33.05 11.86 3.56
N HIS A 239 -32.20 10.90 3.91
CA HIS A 239 -32.48 9.48 3.77
C HIS A 239 -33.22 8.89 4.97
N MET A 240 -33.29 9.59 6.12
CA MET A 240 -33.89 9.03 7.34
C MET A 240 -35.34 8.62 7.13
N LYS A 241 -36.18 9.53 6.62
CA LYS A 241 -37.60 9.25 6.41
C LYS A 241 -37.84 8.12 5.38
N PRO A 242 -37.22 8.14 4.18
CA PRO A 242 -37.30 7.02 3.25
C PRO A 242 -36.84 5.65 3.79
N ILE A 243 -35.89 5.64 4.74
CA ILE A 243 -35.43 4.42 5.41
C ILE A 243 -36.47 3.94 6.43
N LEU A 244 -37.03 4.85 7.23
CA LEU A 244 -38.08 4.51 8.20
C LEU A 244 -39.38 4.05 7.54
N ASP A 245 -39.64 4.50 6.31
CA ASP A 245 -40.79 4.11 5.51
C ASP A 245 -40.54 2.82 4.67
N ASP A 246 -39.38 2.14 4.84
CA ASP A 246 -38.97 0.93 4.10
C ASP A 246 -38.95 1.08 2.55
N ILE A 247 -38.79 2.31 2.05
CA ILE A 247 -38.72 2.60 0.61
C ILE A 247 -37.28 2.54 0.11
N LYS A 248 -36.31 2.88 0.96
CA LYS A 248 -34.96 3.20 0.51
C LYS A 248 -34.07 1.97 0.26
N VAL A 249 -33.31 2.01 -0.83
CA VAL A 249 -32.17 1.13 -1.10
C VAL A 249 -30.84 1.91 -1.07
N GLN A 250 -29.70 1.23 -1.10
CA GLN A 250 -28.39 1.87 -1.19
C GLN A 250 -27.59 1.37 -2.39
N THR A 251 -27.22 2.29 -3.27
CA THR A 251 -26.41 2.02 -4.45
C THR A 251 -24.93 2.25 -4.14
N SER A 252 -24.06 1.35 -4.58
CA SER A 252 -22.61 1.44 -4.42
C SER A 252 -21.88 1.11 -5.72
N ARG A 253 -20.97 2.01 -6.12
CA ARG A 253 -20.09 1.85 -7.29
C ARG A 253 -18.91 0.90 -7.04
N THR A 254 -18.45 0.80 -5.80
CA THR A 254 -17.19 0.11 -5.44
C THR A 254 -17.40 -1.31 -4.93
N GLY A 255 -18.64 -1.81 -4.95
CA GLY A 255 -18.99 -3.10 -4.37
C GLY A 255 -19.65 -3.00 -3.01
N VAL A 256 -19.78 -4.16 -2.37
CA VAL A 256 -20.21 -4.27 -0.98
C VAL A 256 -19.18 -3.58 -0.08
N PRO A 257 -19.58 -2.61 0.76
CA PRO A 257 -18.64 -1.77 1.49
C PRO A 257 -17.83 -2.54 2.54
N ASP A 258 -18.40 -3.59 3.11
CA ASP A 258 -17.77 -4.41 4.15
C ASP A 258 -18.28 -5.87 4.12
N PRO A 259 -17.46 -6.90 4.45
CA PRO A 259 -17.91 -8.29 4.46
C PRO A 259 -19.07 -8.58 5.41
N LYS A 260 -19.32 -7.70 6.40
CA LYS A 260 -20.49 -7.78 7.28
C LYS A 260 -21.79 -7.40 6.57
N VAL A 261 -21.72 -6.66 5.46
CA VAL A 261 -22.89 -6.32 4.64
C VAL A 261 -23.17 -7.48 3.68
N LYS A 262 -23.96 -8.45 4.13
CA LYS A 262 -24.35 -9.63 3.37
C LYS A 262 -25.82 -9.96 3.63
N VAL A 263 -26.46 -10.67 2.70
CA VAL A 263 -27.86 -11.09 2.84
C VAL A 263 -28.07 -11.80 4.19
N GLY A 264 -29.11 -11.39 4.91
CA GLY A 264 -29.48 -11.86 6.26
C GLY A 264 -28.76 -11.14 7.40
N ALA A 265 -27.71 -10.35 7.15
CA ALA A 265 -27.03 -9.60 8.20
C ALA A 265 -27.82 -8.36 8.62
N VAL A 266 -27.78 -8.04 9.91
CA VAL A 266 -28.25 -6.76 10.44
C VAL A 266 -27.09 -5.76 10.40
N VAL A 267 -27.35 -4.56 9.90
CA VAL A 267 -26.44 -3.42 9.85
C VAL A 267 -27.12 -2.22 10.50
N HIS A 268 -26.32 -1.29 11.01
CA HIS A 268 -26.84 -0.10 11.69
C HIS A 268 -26.87 1.09 10.71
N ALA A 269 -28.02 1.74 10.55
CA ALA A 269 -28.17 2.95 9.76
C ALA A 269 -27.72 4.17 10.55
N SER A 270 -26.69 4.88 10.09
CA SER A 270 -26.13 6.03 10.81
C SER A 270 -26.09 7.29 9.94
N VAL A 271 -26.55 8.43 10.47
CA VAL A 271 -26.24 9.77 9.89
C VAL A 271 -25.09 10.42 10.68
N TRP A 272 -25.13 10.25 12.00
CA TRP A 272 -24.06 10.46 12.99
C TRP A 272 -24.15 9.33 14.02
N GLU A 273 -23.20 9.22 14.97
CA GLU A 273 -23.35 8.30 16.12
C GLU A 273 -24.27 8.95 17.18
N PRO A 274 -25.29 8.26 17.72
CA PRO A 274 -25.67 6.85 17.49
C PRO A 274 -26.50 6.61 16.22
N HIS A 275 -26.52 5.35 15.75
CA HIS A 275 -27.38 4.89 14.66
C HIS A 275 -28.88 5.09 14.99
N PHE A 276 -29.71 5.26 13.96
CA PHE A 276 -31.13 5.59 14.11
C PHE A 276 -32.09 4.44 13.74
N ALA A 277 -31.59 3.40 13.08
CA ALA A 277 -32.35 2.21 12.72
C ALA A 277 -31.45 1.00 12.52
N ASP A 278 -31.98 -0.18 12.79
CA ASP A 278 -31.39 -1.46 12.43
C ASP A 278 -31.97 -1.94 11.11
N LEU A 279 -31.11 -2.37 10.19
CA LEU A 279 -31.49 -2.75 8.84
C LEU A 279 -31.03 -4.17 8.55
N ARG A 280 -31.96 -5.06 8.22
CA ARG A 280 -31.63 -6.40 7.73
C ARG A 280 -31.42 -6.34 6.23
N ILE A 281 -30.24 -6.75 5.76
CA ILE A 281 -29.96 -6.85 4.32
C ILE A 281 -30.77 -8.00 3.73
N THR A 282 -31.67 -7.71 2.81
CA THR A 282 -32.56 -8.71 2.18
C THR A 282 -32.00 -9.21 0.86
N MET A 283 -31.34 -8.34 0.09
CA MET A 283 -30.77 -8.69 -1.22
C MET A 283 -29.60 -7.77 -1.56
N ILE A 284 -28.61 -8.29 -2.28
CA ILE A 284 -27.55 -7.50 -2.91
C ILE A 284 -27.55 -7.82 -4.39
N GLU A 285 -28.08 -6.90 -5.19
CA GLU A 285 -28.16 -7.04 -6.64
C GLU A 285 -26.95 -6.39 -7.30
N ARG A 286 -26.43 -7.02 -8.35
CA ARG A 286 -25.42 -6.41 -9.23
C ARG A 286 -26.08 -6.05 -10.56
N LYS A 287 -26.21 -4.74 -10.82
CA LYS A 287 -26.95 -4.19 -11.96
C LYS A 287 -26.04 -3.29 -12.81
N ARG A 288 -26.25 -3.22 -14.13
CA ARG A 288 -25.60 -2.21 -14.98
C ARG A 288 -26.40 -0.93 -14.97
N LEU A 289 -25.73 0.22 -15.00
CA LEU A 289 -26.39 1.53 -15.02
C LEU A 289 -27.35 1.72 -16.20
N ARG A 290 -27.11 1.08 -17.34
CA ARG A 290 -28.06 1.11 -18.47
C ARG A 290 -29.46 0.56 -18.16
N TYR A 291 -29.58 -0.28 -17.13
CA TYR A 291 -30.85 -0.86 -16.68
C TYR A 291 -31.42 -0.11 -15.47
N PHE A 292 -30.73 0.93 -14.99
CA PHE A 292 -31.18 1.73 -13.85
C PHE A 292 -32.30 2.67 -14.30
N ASP A 293 -33.47 2.55 -13.67
CA ASP A 293 -34.70 3.21 -14.08
C ASP A 293 -35.22 4.25 -13.06
N GLU A 294 -36.39 4.81 -13.34
CA GLU A 294 -37.06 5.78 -12.46
C GLU A 294 -37.44 5.18 -11.09
N GLU A 295 -37.77 3.89 -11.04
CA GLU A 295 -38.13 3.22 -9.79
C GLU A 295 -36.90 3.05 -8.89
N ASP A 296 -35.76 2.66 -9.49
CA ASP A 296 -34.48 2.60 -8.77
C ASP A 296 -34.07 3.98 -8.22
N ALA A 297 -34.18 5.04 -9.04
CA ALA A 297 -33.86 6.41 -8.62
C ALA A 297 -34.75 6.89 -7.47
N LYS A 298 -36.03 6.54 -7.51
CA LYS A 298 -36.99 6.82 -6.45
C LYS A 298 -36.64 6.06 -5.16
N LYS A 299 -36.26 4.77 -5.25
CA LYS A 299 -35.83 3.99 -4.09
C LYS A 299 -34.47 4.45 -3.54
N GLU A 300 -33.58 5.02 -4.34
CA GLU A 300 -32.29 5.48 -3.83
C GLU A 300 -32.40 6.76 -2.99
N GLY A 301 -33.34 7.66 -3.29
CA GLY A 301 -33.44 8.91 -2.52
C GLY A 301 -34.63 9.79 -2.88
N GLY A 302 -35.67 9.22 -3.49
CA GLY A 302 -36.82 9.95 -3.99
C GLY A 302 -36.51 10.80 -5.23
N TYR A 303 -35.48 10.44 -6.00
CA TYR A 303 -35.06 11.17 -7.19
C TYR A 303 -35.84 10.72 -8.42
N THR A 304 -35.95 11.60 -9.42
CA THR A 304 -36.13 11.15 -10.81
C THR A 304 -34.82 10.60 -11.36
N LEU A 305 -34.86 9.82 -12.44
CA LEU A 305 -33.66 9.27 -13.07
C LEU A 305 -32.68 10.37 -13.50
N GLU A 306 -33.19 11.49 -14.03
CA GLU A 306 -32.36 12.64 -14.39
C GLU A 306 -31.70 13.30 -13.17
N GLN A 307 -32.45 13.47 -12.08
CA GLN A 307 -31.90 14.00 -10.83
C GLN A 307 -30.84 13.07 -10.26
N PHE A 308 -31.07 11.77 -10.29
CA PHE A 308 -30.12 10.77 -9.85
C PHE A 308 -28.84 10.81 -10.69
N LYS A 309 -28.95 10.92 -12.03
CA LYS A 309 -27.78 11.09 -12.92
C LYS A 309 -26.94 12.32 -12.56
N ARG A 310 -27.55 13.43 -12.14
CA ARG A 310 -26.83 14.64 -11.68
C ARG A 310 -26.09 14.38 -10.38
N VAL A 311 -26.76 13.80 -9.38
CA VAL A 311 -26.15 13.43 -8.09
C VAL A 311 -25.02 12.42 -8.30
N TRP A 312 -25.22 11.45 -9.19
CA TRP A 312 -24.20 10.48 -9.59
C TRP A 312 -22.96 11.19 -10.15
N LYS A 313 -23.17 12.16 -11.05
CA LYS A 313 -22.08 12.92 -11.66
C LYS A 313 -21.22 13.65 -10.64
N GLU A 314 -21.83 14.25 -9.63
CA GLU A 314 -21.12 14.96 -8.55
C GLU A 314 -20.28 14.04 -7.67
N ILE A 315 -20.78 12.84 -7.36
CA ILE A 315 -20.14 11.93 -6.39
C ILE A 315 -19.16 10.97 -7.07
N HIS A 316 -19.48 10.53 -8.28
CA HIS A 316 -18.84 9.41 -8.96
C HIS A 316 -18.22 9.76 -10.32
N GLY A 317 -18.46 10.97 -10.83
CA GLY A 317 -18.08 11.38 -12.17
C GLY A 317 -19.08 10.93 -13.23
N GLU A 318 -18.68 10.98 -14.49
CA GLU A 318 -19.60 10.77 -15.63
C GLU A 318 -20.38 9.45 -15.56
N TRP A 319 -21.63 9.51 -16.03
CA TRP A 319 -22.50 8.33 -16.14
C TRP A 319 -22.01 7.41 -17.24
N ASN A 320 -21.60 6.20 -16.89
CA ASN A 320 -21.21 5.17 -17.82
C ASN A 320 -22.24 4.03 -17.79
N GLU A 321 -22.99 3.87 -18.87
CA GLU A 321 -24.07 2.88 -18.99
C GLU A 321 -23.61 1.43 -18.77
N ASP A 322 -22.36 1.11 -19.11
CA ASP A 322 -21.79 -0.22 -18.93
C ASP A 322 -21.19 -0.46 -17.55
N GLN A 323 -21.18 0.56 -16.69
CA GLN A 323 -20.70 0.44 -15.33
C GLN A 323 -21.64 -0.44 -14.49
N PHE A 324 -21.04 -1.38 -13.76
CA PHE A 324 -21.74 -2.15 -12.74
C PHE A 324 -21.85 -1.37 -11.44
N VAL A 325 -23.01 -1.49 -10.81
CA VAL A 325 -23.30 -1.02 -9.46
C VAL A 325 -23.88 -2.17 -8.62
N TYR A 326 -23.78 -2.00 -7.30
CA TYR A 326 -24.38 -2.91 -6.33
C TYR A 326 -25.53 -2.18 -5.66
N VAL A 327 -26.73 -2.72 -5.77
CA VAL A 327 -27.93 -2.21 -5.10
C VAL A 327 -28.16 -3.08 -3.88
N ILE A 328 -28.08 -2.47 -2.71
CA ILE A 328 -28.23 -3.12 -1.41
C ILE A 328 -29.66 -2.85 -0.95
N HIS A 329 -30.45 -3.91 -0.90
CA HIS A 329 -31.81 -3.89 -0.39
C HIS A 329 -31.79 -4.26 1.08
N PHE A 330 -32.59 -3.55 1.86
CA PHE A 330 -32.73 -3.79 3.28
C PHE A 330 -34.13 -3.45 3.75
N GLU A 331 -34.51 -4.05 4.87
CA GLU A 331 -35.75 -3.79 5.60
C GLU A 331 -35.40 -3.36 7.02
N LYS A 332 -36.19 -2.48 7.62
CA LYS A 332 -36.04 -2.12 9.02
C LYS A 332 -36.32 -3.33 9.92
N VAL A 333 -35.50 -3.53 10.94
CA VAL A 333 -35.74 -4.47 12.02
C VAL A 333 -36.43 -3.70 13.15
N ASP A 334 -37.59 -4.18 13.59
CA ASP A 334 -38.34 -3.61 14.72
C ASP A 334 -37.68 -3.87 16.08
#